data_AF-A0A534EEL4-F1
#
_entry.id   AF-A0A534EEL4-F1
#
_cell.length_a   1.000
_cell.length_b   1.000
_cell.length_c   1.000
_cell.angle_alpha   90.00
_cell.angle_beta   90.00
_cell.angle_gamma   90.00
#
_symmetry.space_group_name_H-M   'P 1'
#
loop_
_entity.id
_entity.type
_entity.pdbx_description
1 polymer ?
#
loop_
_entity_poly.entity_id
_entity_poly.type
_entity_poly.pdbx_seq_one_letter_code
_entity_poly.pdbx_strand_id
1 'polypeptide(L)'
;MSAARAAFQAYDAATNAYVACVDSTVDRVARQFAGTATEADIRALKSFRVRAHNEAIDQEQAIPDQLNAQVRAYKARHSKP
;
A
#
# COMPACT_ATOMS: atom_id res chain seq x y z
N MET A 1 -10.48 13.37 -16.42
CA MET A 1 -10.49 11.93 -16.05
C MET A 1 -9.18 11.23 -16.40
N SER A 2 -8.56 11.42 -17.57
CA SER A 2 -7.32 10.70 -17.95
C SER A 2 -6.11 11.03 -17.05
N ALA A 3 -5.86 12.31 -16.75
CA ALA A 3 -4.75 12.72 -15.88
C ALA A 3 -4.86 12.15 -14.45
N ALA A 4 -6.06 12.18 -13.87
CA ALA A 4 -6.31 11.57 -12.56
C ALA A 4 -6.09 10.04 -12.59
N ARG A 5 -6.60 9.36 -13.61
CA ARG A 5 -6.39 7.91 -13.79
C ARG A 5 -4.89 7.56 -13.92
N ALA A 6 -4.14 8.35 -14.68
CA ALA A 6 -2.70 8.16 -14.83
C ALA A 6 -1.96 8.36 -13.49
N ALA A 7 -2.36 9.36 -12.69
CA ALA A 7 -1.79 9.57 -11.36
C ALA A 7 -2.08 8.39 -10.41
N PHE A 8 -3.30 7.84 -10.43
CA PHE A 8 -3.64 6.64 -9.66
C PHE A 8 -2.80 5.42 -10.08
N GLN A 9 -2.66 5.18 -11.38
CA GLN A 9 -1.85 4.07 -11.89
C GLN A 9 -0.36 4.22 -11.57
N ALA A 10 0.16 5.45 -11.60
CA ALA A 10 1.54 5.72 -11.21
C ALA A 10 1.78 5.48 -9.71
N TYR A 11 0.80 5.84 -8.87
CA TYR A 11 0.86 5.59 -7.43
C TYR A 11 0.79 4.08 -7.12
N ASP A 12 -0.16 3.36 -7.73
CA ASP A 12 -0.28 1.89 -7.65
C ASP A 12 1.02 1.17 -8.06
N ALA A 13 1.61 1.59 -9.17
CA ALA A 13 2.90 1.05 -9.60
C ALA A 13 4.04 1.32 -8.59
N ALA A 14 4.07 2.51 -7.99
CA ALA A 14 5.09 2.88 -7.00
C ALA A 14 4.95 2.08 -5.71
N THR A 15 3.73 1.87 -5.22
CA THR A 15 3.45 1.06 -4.03
C THR A 15 3.80 -0.40 -4.25
N ASN A 16 3.38 -0.98 -5.38
CA ASN A 16 3.73 -2.36 -5.72
C ASN A 16 5.26 -2.54 -5.82
N ALA A 17 5.97 -1.55 -6.37
CA ALA A 17 7.44 -1.56 -6.40
C ALA A 17 8.06 -1.46 -5.00
N TYR A 18 7.51 -0.61 -4.13
CA TYR A 18 7.95 -0.47 -2.74
C TYR A 18 7.76 -1.78 -1.96
N VAL A 19 6.58 -2.37 -2.07
CA VAL A 19 6.22 -3.65 -1.47
C VAL A 19 7.16 -4.77 -1.92
N ALA A 20 7.42 -4.90 -3.22
CA ALA A 20 8.35 -5.89 -3.76
C ALA A 20 9.78 -5.69 -3.22
N CYS A 21 10.20 -4.43 -3.03
CA CYS A 21 11.49 -4.10 -2.43
C CYS A 21 11.56 -4.58 -0.96
N VAL A 22 10.52 -4.33 -0.16
CA VAL A 22 10.41 -4.81 1.22
C VAL A 22 10.50 -6.33 1.26
N ASP A 23 9.77 -7.04 0.39
CA ASP A 23 9.79 -8.50 0.30
C ASP A 23 11.21 -9.02 0.03
N SER A 24 11.86 -8.49 -1.00
CA SER A 24 13.22 -8.90 -1.35
C SER A 24 14.21 -8.66 -0.21
N THR A 25 14.04 -7.56 0.53
CA THR A 25 14.91 -7.18 1.64
C THR A 25 14.70 -8.11 2.83
N VAL A 26 13.44 -8.36 3.19
CA VAL A 26 13.07 -9.27 4.29
C VAL A 26 13.57 -10.67 4.01
N ASP A 27 13.39 -11.17 2.78
CA ASP A 27 13.88 -12.49 2.38
C ASP A 27 15.41 -12.57 2.39
N ARG A 28 16.10 -11.53 1.91
CA ARG A 28 17.57 -11.46 1.96
C ARG A 28 18.08 -11.49 3.39
N VAL A 29 17.52 -10.67 4.28
CA VAL A 29 17.91 -10.61 5.69
C VAL A 29 17.63 -11.94 6.38
N ALA A 30 16.44 -12.53 6.17
CA ALA A 30 16.10 -13.82 6.75
C ALA A 30 17.08 -14.93 6.32
N ARG A 31 17.52 -14.93 5.05
CA ARG A 31 18.54 -15.88 4.56
C ARG A 31 19.92 -15.60 5.13
N GLN A 32 20.33 -14.33 5.16
CA GLN A 32 21.65 -13.91 5.65
C GLN A 32 21.85 -14.29 7.13
N PHE A 33 20.79 -14.25 7.93
CA PHE A 33 20.85 -14.52 9.37
C PHE A 33 20.19 -15.85 9.77
N ALA A 34 19.89 -16.76 8.83
CA ALA A 34 19.15 -18.00 9.11
C ALA A 34 19.78 -18.90 10.20
N GLY A 35 21.10 -18.78 10.44
CA GLY A 35 21.82 -19.52 11.48
C GLY A 35 22.17 -18.71 12.74
N THR A 36 21.76 -17.44 12.83
CA THR A 36 22.17 -16.53 13.91
C THR A 36 21.00 -15.77 14.52
N ALA A 37 19.99 -15.43 13.71
CA ALA A 37 18.76 -14.83 14.17
C ALA A 37 17.92 -15.88 14.92
N THR A 38 17.26 -15.45 15.98
CA THR A 38 16.27 -16.30 16.64
C THR A 38 15.04 -16.44 15.75
N GLU A 39 14.23 -17.48 15.97
CA GLU A 39 12.94 -17.56 15.28
C GLU A 39 12.03 -16.37 15.59
N ALA A 40 12.17 -15.76 16.77
CA ALA A 40 11.41 -14.57 17.14
C ALA A 40 11.78 -13.37 16.27
N ASP A 41 13.06 -13.19 15.94
CA ASP A 41 13.53 -12.14 15.04
C ASP A 41 12.97 -12.35 13.62
N ILE A 42 13.01 -13.58 13.10
CA ILE A 42 12.46 -13.91 11.79
C ILE A 42 10.93 -13.68 11.75
N ARG A 43 10.22 -14.04 12.83
CA ARG A 43 8.78 -13.76 12.96
C ARG A 43 8.51 -12.26 13.00
N ALA A 44 9.27 -11.49 13.76
CA ALA A 44 9.12 -10.04 13.83
C ALA A 44 9.35 -9.37 12.46
N LEU A 45 10.34 -9.83 11.71
CA LEU A 45 10.64 -9.35 10.35
C LEU A 45 9.49 -9.62 9.38
N LYS A 46 8.88 -10.82 9.44
CA LYS A 46 7.68 -11.16 8.65
C LYS A 46 6.47 -10.32 9.06
N SER A 47 6.26 -10.09 10.36
CA SER A 47 5.18 -9.23 10.85
C SER A 47 5.37 -7.76 10.45
N PHE A 48 6.61 -7.29 10.35
CA PHE A 48 6.91 -5.97 9.78
C PHE A 48 6.50 -5.91 8.30
N ARG A 49 6.86 -6.91 7.49
CA ARG A 49 6.47 -7.00 6.08
C ARG A 49 4.96 -6.89 5.87
N VAL A 50 4.18 -7.62 6.68
CA VAL A 50 2.70 -7.59 6.60
C VAL A 50 2.16 -6.20 6.95
N ARG A 51 2.67 -5.58 8.03
CA ARG A 51 2.26 -4.22 8.40
C ARG A 51 2.60 -3.20 7.33
N ALA A 52 3.78 -3.28 6.74
CA ALA A 52 4.22 -2.38 5.67
C ALA A 52 3.32 -2.51 4.42
N HIS A 53 2.92 -3.73 4.06
CA HIS A 53 1.94 -3.95 2.98
C HIS A 53 0.59 -3.31 3.28
N ASN A 54 0.02 -3.62 4.45
CA ASN A 54 -1.32 -3.15 4.80
C ASN A 54 -1.36 -1.63 4.84
N GLU A 55 -0.36 -0.99 5.46
CA GLU A 55 -0.27 0.47 5.49
C GLU A 55 -0.19 1.08 4.08
N ALA A 56 0.58 0.48 3.18
CA ALA A 56 0.68 0.98 1.81
C ALA A 56 -0.65 0.85 1.04
N ILE A 57 -1.36 -0.26 1.22
CA ILE A 57 -2.69 -0.48 0.63
C ILE A 57 -3.72 0.48 1.24
N ASP A 58 -3.69 0.71 2.55
CA ASP A 58 -4.62 1.61 3.23
C ASP A 58 -4.45 3.06 2.73
N GLN A 59 -3.19 3.50 2.55
CA GLN A 59 -2.88 4.80 1.95
C GLN A 59 -3.37 4.89 0.50
N GLU A 60 -3.27 3.81 -0.28
CA GLU A 60 -3.83 3.75 -1.62
C GLU A 60 -5.34 3.84 -1.66
N GLN A 61 -6.04 3.20 -0.73
CA GLN A 61 -7.51 3.21 -0.66
C GLN A 61 -8.07 4.56 -0.19
N ALA A 62 -7.33 5.30 0.63
CA ALA A 62 -7.76 6.60 1.14
C ALA A 62 -8.01 7.63 0.02
N ILE A 63 -7.22 7.61 -1.05
CA ILE A 63 -7.35 8.57 -2.17
C ILE A 63 -8.65 8.37 -2.99
N PRO A 64 -8.98 7.17 -3.52
CA PRO A 64 -10.24 6.93 -4.20
C PRO A 64 -11.44 7.11 -3.26
N ASP A 65 -11.31 6.81 -1.97
CA ASP A 65 -12.38 7.08 -1.00
C ASP A 65 -12.67 8.57 -0.85
N GLN A 66 -11.62 9.39 -0.79
CA GLN A 66 -11.75 10.84 -0.77
C GLN A 66 -12.40 11.36 -2.05
N LEU A 67 -11.99 10.86 -3.22
CA LEU A 67 -12.61 11.21 -4.50
C LEU A 67 -14.09 10.82 -4.55
N ASN A 68 -14.41 9.60 -4.12
CA ASN A 68 -15.78 9.09 -4.07
C ASN A 68 -16.65 9.94 -3.14
N ALA A 69 -16.12 10.38 -1.99
CA ALA A 69 -16.81 11.29 -1.09
C ALA A 69 -17.11 12.63 -1.75
N GLN A 70 -16.15 13.22 -2.48
CA GLN A 70 -16.35 14.47 -3.21
C GLN A 70 -17.39 14.33 -4.33
N VAL A 71 -17.38 13.23 -5.08
CA VAL A 71 -18.38 12.96 -6.12
C VAL A 71 -19.78 12.82 -5.53
N ARG A 72 -19.93 12.10 -4.41
CA ARG A 72 -21.22 11.98 -3.69
C ARG A 72 -21.72 13.35 -3.23
N ALA A 73 -20.86 14.17 -2.64
CA ALA A 73 -21.21 15.52 -2.19
C ALA A 73 -21.63 16.43 -3.37
N TYR A 74 -20.89 16.36 -4.49
CA TYR A 74 -21.25 17.10 -5.70
C TYR A 74 -22.62 16.67 -6.23
N LYS A 75 -22.86 15.36 -6.36
CA LYS A 75 -24.14 14.80 -6.80
C LYS A 75 -25.30 15.20 -5.90
N ALA A 76 -25.13 15.18 -4.58
CA ALA A 76 -26.17 15.59 -3.64
C ALA A 76 -26.51 17.10 -3.74
N ARG A 77 -25.54 17.95 -4.10
CA ARG A 77 -25.76 19.39 -4.31
C ARG A 77 -26.41 19.71 -5.66
N HIS A 78 -26.25 18.82 -6.65
CA HIS A 78 -26.70 19.03 -8.04
C HIS A 78 -27.76 18.01 -8.48
N SER A 79 -28.27 17.19 -7.57
CA SER A 79 -29.44 16.36 -7.81
C SER A 79 -30.62 17.31 -8.01
N LYS A 80 -31.12 17.38 -9.24
CA LYS A 80 -32.36 18.10 -9.54
C LYS A 80 -33.51 17.52 -8.70
N PRO A 81 -34.49 18.35 -8.28
CA PRO A 81 -35.71 17.86 -7.66
C PRO A 81 -36.48 16.91 -8.59
#